data_AF-A0A8J3K8D6-F1
#
_entry.id   AF-A0A8J3K8D6-F1
#
_cell.length_a   1.000
_cell.length_b   1.000
_cell.length_c   1.000
_cell.angle_alpha   90.00
_cell.angle_beta   90.00
_cell.angle_gamma   90.00
#
_symmetry.space_group_name_H-M   'P 1'
#
loop_
_entity.id
_entity.type
_entity.pdbx_description
1 polymer ?
#
loop_
_entity_poly.entity_id
_entity_poly.type
_entity_poly.pdbx_seq_one_letter_code
_entity_poly.pdbx_strand_id
1 'polypeptide(L)'
;MAFAAEPAAGPGVPAAEPAVLPPDAAHTPAHAAGHVPAHAAPPSRRPWWVWGLAGAAGLMLCAVVGVGGFLAVRWGDGSPAAVADPSATAIGGPGAEPTREAQGRPIPTPSRRATEALPQDQVFEGVGPQVVPVELGSTFHTVALTYAGTGPFVVRTVKADGQEIQTLVSAAENYEGVRPLDLGEIRPDAVSIQADGGWRMVVRPLASAQTFSGTASGVGADVLLIPRTAAESVKVAFDHRGTGKFTVQAIGSDSATLINQEGDFTGETMLPRGTVVVVIDTNGVWTFSRE
;
A
#
# COMPACT_ATOMS: atom_id res chain seq x y z
N MET A 1 -2.51 76.26 -26.22
CA MET A 1 -1.83 75.03 -25.73
C MET A 1 -0.54 75.45 -25.05
N ALA A 2 -0.24 74.80 -23.92
CA ALA A 2 1.02 74.78 -23.15
C ALA A 2 1.18 75.70 -21.91
N PHE A 3 1.46 75.00 -20.80
CA PHE A 3 2.20 75.29 -19.55
C PHE A 3 1.62 76.06 -18.33
N ALA A 4 1.49 75.28 -17.24
CA ALA A 4 1.93 75.46 -15.82
C ALA A 4 1.48 76.72 -15.03
N ALA A 5 1.29 76.76 -13.70
CA ALA A 5 1.29 75.88 -12.52
C ALA A 5 0.47 76.66 -11.44
N GLU A 6 -0.15 76.06 -10.42
CA GLU A 6 0.33 75.93 -9.01
C GLU A 6 -0.94 75.61 -8.16
N PRO A 7 -0.85 74.99 -6.97
CA PRO A 7 -0.98 75.85 -5.77
C PRO A 7 -0.26 75.38 -4.49
N ALA A 8 0.21 76.38 -3.74
CA ALA A 8 -0.02 76.70 -2.31
C ALA A 8 0.10 75.63 -1.19
N ALA A 9 0.86 76.03 -0.17
CA ALA A 9 1.18 75.36 1.09
C ALA A 9 0.16 75.61 2.22
N GLY A 10 0.23 74.77 3.28
CA GLY A 10 -0.37 74.97 4.61
C GLY A 10 0.24 74.04 5.68
N PRO A 11 0.14 74.33 7.00
CA PRO A 11 1.34 74.55 7.86
C PRO A 11 1.44 73.77 9.21
N GLY A 12 2.61 73.87 9.89
CA GLY A 12 2.83 73.74 11.36
C GLY A 12 3.53 72.43 11.84
N VAL A 13 4.82 72.32 12.24
CA VAL A 13 5.64 72.87 13.38
C VAL A 13 5.13 72.35 14.76
N PRO A 14 5.94 71.89 15.77
CA PRO A 14 7.30 72.30 16.22
C PRO A 14 8.33 71.14 16.46
N ALA A 15 9.64 71.35 16.32
CA ALA A 15 10.68 71.95 17.20
C ALA A 15 11.12 71.08 18.40
N ALA A 16 12.45 70.88 18.47
CA ALA A 16 13.20 69.98 19.37
C ALA A 16 13.80 70.72 20.57
N GLU A 17 14.17 69.99 21.63
CA GLU A 17 15.31 70.30 22.51
C GLU A 17 15.88 69.03 23.20
N PRO A 18 17.15 69.08 23.70
CA PRO A 18 18.04 67.92 23.89
C PRO A 18 18.42 67.63 25.37
N ALA A 19 19.12 66.52 25.63
CA ALA A 19 19.86 66.28 26.88
C ALA A 19 21.14 65.45 26.59
N VAL A 20 22.35 66.04 26.61
CA VAL A 20 23.33 66.15 27.72
C VAL A 20 24.21 64.88 27.91
N LEU A 21 25.51 65.01 27.55
CA LEU A 21 26.71 64.20 27.93
C LEU A 21 27.38 64.83 29.20
N PRO A 22 28.59 64.48 29.75
CA PRO A 22 29.65 63.42 29.54
C PRO A 22 30.16 62.85 30.94
N PRO A 23 31.43 62.37 31.24
CA PRO A 23 32.66 62.19 30.44
C PRO A 23 33.56 60.92 30.67
N ASP A 24 34.45 60.74 29.67
CA ASP A 24 35.86 60.25 29.60
C ASP A 24 36.44 59.11 30.45
N ALA A 25 37.14 58.22 29.71
CA ALA A 25 38.58 57.83 29.84
C ALA A 25 38.78 56.32 29.65
N ALA A 26 39.88 55.76 29.15
CA ALA A 26 40.96 56.17 28.27
C ALA A 26 41.74 54.87 27.93
N HIS A 27 42.37 54.86 26.76
CA HIS A 27 43.59 54.11 26.40
C HIS A 27 43.55 52.57 26.16
N THR A 28 43.73 52.26 24.89
CA THR A 28 44.33 51.04 24.31
C THR A 28 45.77 50.81 24.78
N PRO A 29 46.23 49.54 24.84
CA PRO A 29 47.43 49.19 24.09
C PRO A 29 47.30 47.89 23.26
N ALA A 30 48.29 47.71 22.39
CA ALA A 30 48.33 46.81 21.23
C ALA A 30 48.88 45.40 21.50
N HIS A 31 48.65 44.52 20.51
CA HIS A 31 49.31 43.25 20.18
C HIS A 31 49.12 42.02 21.08
N ALA A 32 48.50 40.98 20.52
CA ALA A 32 49.12 39.66 20.38
C ALA A 32 48.28 38.75 19.46
N ALA A 33 48.95 38.07 18.54
CA ALA A 33 48.42 37.02 17.69
C ALA A 33 47.90 35.83 18.53
N GLY A 34 46.81 35.19 18.09
CA GLY A 34 46.27 34.01 18.76
C GLY A 34 45.17 33.32 17.96
N HIS A 35 45.59 32.36 17.13
CA HIS A 35 44.86 31.18 16.66
C HIS A 35 43.48 31.32 15.99
N VAL A 36 43.51 31.11 14.67
CA VAL A 36 42.39 30.52 13.91
C VAL A 36 42.10 29.12 14.48
N PRO A 37 40.91 28.82 15.01
CA PRO A 37 40.50 27.44 15.21
C PRO A 37 40.26 26.81 13.84
N ALA A 38 40.99 25.73 13.56
CA ALA A 38 40.82 24.91 12.37
C ALA A 38 39.35 24.48 12.23
N HIS A 39 38.80 24.62 11.02
CA HIS A 39 37.54 23.99 10.66
C HIS A 39 37.59 22.51 11.01
N ALA A 40 36.78 22.09 11.98
CA ALA A 40 36.53 20.69 12.24
C ALA A 40 35.98 20.05 10.97
N ALA A 41 36.68 19.05 10.45
CA ALA A 41 36.21 18.25 9.34
C ALA A 41 34.86 17.58 9.70
N PRO A 42 33.90 17.49 8.77
CA PRO A 42 32.64 16.80 9.02
C PRO A 42 32.90 15.32 9.34
N PRO A 43 32.16 14.73 10.30
CA PRO A 43 32.33 13.32 10.63
C PRO A 43 32.03 12.45 9.40
N SER A 44 32.95 11.55 9.08
CA SER A 44 32.82 10.62 7.98
C SER A 44 31.62 9.69 8.21
N ARG A 45 30.61 9.80 7.33
CA ARG A 45 29.47 8.88 7.33
C ARG A 45 29.97 7.49 6.97
N ARG A 46 29.86 6.56 7.93
CA ARG A 46 30.16 5.15 7.69
C ARG A 46 29.20 4.62 6.62
N PRO A 47 29.72 3.95 5.58
CA PRO A 47 28.91 3.54 4.45
C PRO A 47 27.97 2.39 4.88
N TRP A 48 26.69 2.54 4.54
CA TRP A 48 25.51 1.78 4.97
C TRP A 48 25.47 0.29 4.60
N TRP A 49 26.48 -0.23 3.90
CA TRP A 49 26.58 -1.64 3.51
C TRP A 49 26.98 -2.59 4.65
N VAL A 50 27.41 -2.08 5.80
CA VAL A 50 27.84 -2.91 6.95
C VAL A 50 26.67 -3.64 7.63
N TRP A 51 25.41 -3.24 7.42
CA TRP A 51 24.25 -3.95 7.96
C TRP A 51 23.65 -5.01 7.01
N GLY A 52 24.16 -5.11 5.78
CA GLY A 52 23.73 -6.12 4.80
C GLY A 52 24.28 -7.53 5.01
N LEU A 53 25.13 -7.76 6.02
CA LEU A 53 25.79 -9.06 6.24
C LEU A 53 25.52 -9.72 7.61
N ALA A 54 24.77 -9.07 8.52
CA ALA A 54 24.42 -9.67 9.81
C ALA A 54 23.19 -10.60 9.75
N GLY A 55 22.41 -10.58 8.65
CA GLY A 55 21.25 -11.46 8.45
C GLY A 55 21.58 -12.88 7.96
N ALA A 56 22.82 -13.15 7.53
CA ALA A 56 23.22 -14.44 6.97
C ALA A 56 24.03 -15.34 7.93
N ALA A 57 24.39 -14.85 9.12
CA ALA A 57 25.16 -15.63 10.12
C ALA A 57 24.29 -16.28 11.21
N GLY A 58 22.98 -15.98 11.27
CA GLY A 58 22.03 -16.62 12.19
C GLY A 58 21.38 -17.90 11.65
N LEU A 59 21.68 -18.28 10.40
CA LEU A 59 21.10 -19.42 9.68
C LEU A 59 22.20 -20.47 9.38
N MET A 60 23.01 -20.81 10.37
CA MET A 60 23.95 -21.94 10.25
C MET A 60 24.25 -22.61 11.59
N LEU A 61 23.24 -22.92 12.40
CA LEU A 61 23.40 -23.80 13.55
C LEU A 61 22.08 -24.42 14.05
N CYS A 62 21.35 -25.19 13.22
CA CYS A 62 20.29 -26.08 13.75
C CYS A 62 19.77 -27.17 12.80
N ALA A 63 20.55 -27.62 11.81
CA ALA A 63 20.20 -28.81 11.05
C ALA A 63 21.45 -29.58 10.67
N VAL A 64 21.84 -30.58 11.49
CA VAL A 64 22.27 -31.94 11.07
C VAL A 64 22.43 -32.78 12.35
N VAL A 65 21.34 -33.40 12.83
CA VAL A 65 21.35 -34.76 13.39
C VAL A 65 20.00 -35.37 13.05
N GLY A 66 19.98 -36.37 12.17
CA GLY A 66 18.75 -37.11 11.87
C GLY A 66 18.68 -37.73 10.48
N VAL A 67 19.76 -38.40 10.04
CA VAL A 67 19.75 -39.32 8.89
C VAL A 67 19.30 -40.71 9.37
N GLY A 68 18.47 -41.36 8.55
CA GLY A 68 18.14 -42.79 8.62
C GLY A 68 16.63 -42.98 8.65
N GLY A 69 15.93 -43.34 7.58
CA GLY A 69 16.25 -44.28 6.51
C GLY A 69 15.14 -45.33 6.52
N PHE A 70 14.52 -45.65 5.38
CA PHE A 70 14.12 -47.02 5.02
C PHE A 70 13.51 -47.07 3.61
N LEU A 71 13.82 -48.17 2.95
CA LEU A 71 13.67 -48.48 1.54
C LEU A 71 12.31 -49.12 1.18
N ALA A 72 11.80 -48.74 0.01
CA ALA A 72 11.33 -49.57 -1.12
C ALA A 72 10.18 -50.60 -1.03
N VAL A 73 9.60 -50.85 -2.23
CA VAL A 73 8.83 -52.03 -2.74
C VAL A 73 7.29 -51.93 -2.55
N ARG A 74 6.36 -52.19 -3.51
CA ARG A 74 6.35 -52.79 -4.87
C ARG A 74 5.04 -52.43 -5.63
N TRP A 75 5.13 -52.57 -6.96
CA TRP A 75 4.10 -52.78 -7.99
C TRP A 75 3.06 -53.87 -7.69
N GLY A 76 1.85 -53.75 -8.26
CA GLY A 76 0.91 -54.87 -8.45
C GLY A 76 -0.36 -54.50 -9.24
N ASP A 77 -0.37 -54.85 -10.54
CA ASP A 77 -1.51 -54.81 -11.46
C ASP A 77 -2.60 -55.85 -11.12
N GLY A 78 -3.83 -55.62 -11.58
CA GLY A 78 -4.84 -56.68 -11.68
C GLY A 78 -6.30 -56.24 -11.86
N SER A 79 -6.71 -55.96 -13.10
CA SER A 79 -8.10 -56.12 -13.59
C SER A 79 -8.41 -57.64 -13.75
N PRO A 80 -9.68 -58.12 -13.69
CA PRO A 80 -10.60 -57.98 -14.84
C PRO A 80 -12.12 -57.90 -14.54
N ALA A 81 -12.84 -57.67 -15.64
CA ALA A 81 -14.26 -57.42 -15.87
C ALA A 81 -15.23 -58.59 -15.59
N ALA A 82 -16.52 -58.26 -15.43
CA ALA A 82 -17.70 -59.06 -15.82
C ALA A 82 -18.99 -58.27 -15.49
N VAL A 83 -20.14 -58.31 -16.18
CA VAL A 83 -20.66 -58.79 -17.47
C VAL A 83 -22.10 -58.23 -17.54
N ALA A 84 -22.57 -57.88 -18.74
CA ALA A 84 -23.96 -57.46 -19.06
C ALA A 84 -24.97 -58.62 -18.82
N ASP A 85 -26.29 -58.43 -18.68
CA ASP A 85 -27.22 -58.17 -19.79
C ASP A 85 -28.70 -58.09 -19.29
N PRO A 86 -29.67 -57.70 -20.14
CA PRO A 86 -31.03 -57.28 -19.82
C PRO A 86 -32.09 -58.38 -20.06
N SER A 87 -33.33 -58.11 -19.63
CA SER A 87 -34.59 -58.69 -20.12
C SER A 87 -35.73 -58.03 -19.35
N ALA A 88 -36.98 -57.92 -19.78
CA ALA A 88 -37.66 -57.99 -21.07
C ALA A 88 -39.12 -57.57 -20.77
N THR A 89 -39.79 -57.02 -21.78
CA THR A 89 -41.18 -56.56 -21.79
C THR A 89 -42.21 -57.65 -21.51
N ALA A 90 -43.31 -57.31 -20.81
CA ALA A 90 -44.60 -58.00 -20.94
C ALA A 90 -45.79 -57.04 -20.81
N ILE A 91 -46.82 -57.30 -21.63
CA ILE A 91 -48.01 -56.51 -21.95
C ILE A 91 -49.23 -56.99 -21.12
N GLY A 92 -50.14 -56.09 -20.76
CA GLY A 92 -51.60 -56.37 -20.83
C GLY A 92 -52.47 -55.96 -19.64
N GLY A 93 -53.53 -55.17 -19.92
CA GLY A 93 -54.75 -55.12 -19.11
C GLY A 93 -55.41 -53.73 -18.97
N PRO A 94 -56.61 -53.49 -19.55
CA PRO A 94 -57.34 -52.22 -19.42
C PRO A 94 -58.27 -52.23 -18.19
N GLY A 95 -58.30 -51.15 -17.43
CA GLY A 95 -59.17 -51.05 -16.26
C GLY A 95 -59.32 -49.63 -15.73
N ALA A 96 -60.49 -49.05 -16.01
CA ALA A 96 -61.23 -48.04 -15.26
C ALA A 96 -60.51 -46.75 -14.80
N GLU A 97 -61.00 -45.65 -15.37
CA GLU A 97 -60.84 -44.25 -15.01
C GLU A 97 -61.21 -43.93 -13.55
N PRO A 98 -60.51 -42.97 -12.90
CA PRO A 98 -61.24 -41.83 -12.38
C PRO A 98 -60.55 -40.48 -12.63
N THR A 99 -61.34 -39.53 -13.10
CA THR A 99 -61.29 -38.07 -12.89
C THR A 99 -60.00 -37.52 -12.25
N ARG A 100 -59.09 -37.02 -13.10
CA ARG A 100 -57.93 -36.24 -12.68
C ARG A 100 -58.39 -34.82 -12.33
N GLU A 101 -58.64 -34.55 -11.05
CA GLU A 101 -58.66 -33.19 -10.54
C GLU A 101 -57.36 -32.48 -10.96
N ALA A 102 -57.49 -31.31 -11.56
CA ALA A 102 -56.37 -30.44 -11.88
C ALA A 102 -55.72 -29.95 -10.57
N GLN A 103 -54.82 -30.75 -10.01
CA GLN A 103 -53.90 -30.31 -8.97
C GLN A 103 -53.08 -29.16 -9.55
N GLY A 104 -53.34 -27.95 -9.03
CA GLY A 104 -52.56 -26.76 -9.34
C GLY A 104 -51.08 -27.06 -9.13
N ARG A 105 -50.32 -27.08 -10.23
CA ARG A 105 -48.85 -27.15 -10.18
C ARG A 105 -48.39 -26.02 -9.25
N PRO A 106 -47.64 -26.32 -8.17
CA PRO A 106 -47.04 -25.26 -7.37
C PRO A 106 -46.22 -24.38 -8.32
N ILE A 107 -46.59 -23.10 -8.41
CA ILE A 107 -45.75 -22.11 -9.07
C ILE A 107 -44.41 -22.20 -8.35
N PRO A 108 -43.28 -22.45 -9.03
CA PRO A 108 -41.99 -22.43 -8.38
C PRO A 108 -41.83 -21.05 -7.73
N THR A 109 -41.80 -21.03 -6.40
CA THR A 109 -41.49 -19.84 -5.63
C THR A 109 -40.22 -19.24 -6.23
N PRO A 110 -40.18 -17.96 -6.63
CA PRO A 110 -38.95 -17.35 -7.12
C PRO A 110 -37.91 -17.56 -6.03
N SER A 111 -36.91 -18.38 -6.34
CA SER A 111 -35.78 -18.64 -5.47
C SER A 111 -35.20 -17.27 -5.12
N ARG A 112 -35.35 -16.86 -3.86
CA ARG A 112 -34.80 -15.62 -3.34
C ARG A 112 -33.30 -15.73 -3.58
N ARG A 113 -32.82 -15.12 -4.67
CA ARG A 113 -31.39 -14.95 -4.92
C ARG A 113 -30.87 -14.31 -3.65
N ALA A 114 -30.07 -15.05 -2.89
CA ALA A 114 -29.38 -14.49 -1.74
C ALA A 114 -28.65 -13.26 -2.27
N THR A 115 -29.03 -12.09 -1.80
CA THR A 115 -28.21 -10.89 -1.98
C THR A 115 -26.89 -11.23 -1.32
N GLU A 116 -25.86 -11.48 -2.12
CA GLU A 116 -24.51 -11.68 -1.64
C GLU A 116 -24.15 -10.44 -0.81
N ALA A 117 -23.98 -10.64 0.50
CA ALA A 117 -23.59 -9.54 1.39
C ALA A 117 -22.26 -9.00 0.89
N LEU A 118 -22.17 -7.68 0.69
CA LEU A 118 -20.91 -7.05 0.34
C LEU A 118 -19.87 -7.45 1.41
N PRO A 119 -18.67 -7.90 1.01
CA PRO A 119 -17.65 -8.31 1.97
C PRO A 119 -17.34 -7.14 2.90
N GLN A 120 -17.45 -7.39 4.20
CA GLN A 120 -17.29 -6.37 5.24
C GLN A 120 -15.83 -6.11 5.55
N ASP A 121 -15.52 -4.89 5.99
CA ASP A 121 -14.20 -4.52 6.50
C ASP A 121 -13.81 -5.41 7.69
N GLN A 122 -12.58 -5.92 7.71
CA GLN A 122 -11.99 -6.54 8.90
C GLN A 122 -11.09 -5.53 9.59
N VAL A 123 -11.36 -5.26 10.85
CA VAL A 123 -10.64 -4.26 11.64
C VAL A 123 -9.87 -4.95 12.76
N PHE A 124 -8.59 -4.65 12.85
CA PHE A 124 -7.68 -5.17 13.86
C PHE A 124 -6.89 -4.02 14.49
N GLU A 125 -6.61 -4.15 15.78
CA GLU A 125 -5.81 -3.21 16.55
C GLU A 125 -4.90 -3.97 17.50
N GLY A 126 -3.74 -3.41 17.79
CA GLY A 126 -2.79 -4.02 18.71
C GLY A 126 -1.66 -3.09 19.08
N VAL A 127 -0.78 -3.60 19.95
CA VAL A 127 0.45 -2.94 20.37
C VAL A 127 1.57 -3.96 20.32
N GLY A 128 2.70 -3.58 19.76
CA GLY A 128 3.84 -4.49 19.64
C GLY A 128 3.69 -5.53 18.53
N PRO A 129 4.58 -6.55 18.50
CA PRO A 129 4.57 -7.57 17.46
C PRO A 129 3.36 -8.50 17.54
N GLN A 130 2.74 -8.81 16.39
CA GLN A 130 1.60 -9.71 16.30
C GLN A 130 1.49 -10.36 14.93
N VAL A 131 0.95 -11.58 14.87
CA VAL A 131 0.49 -12.21 13.62
C VAL A 131 -1.04 -12.19 13.61
N VAL A 132 -1.63 -11.60 12.57
CA VAL A 132 -3.07 -11.38 12.44
C VAL A 132 -3.60 -12.22 11.28
N PRO A 133 -4.39 -13.28 11.54
CA PRO A 133 -5.08 -14.02 10.49
C PRO A 133 -6.05 -13.11 9.71
N VAL A 134 -6.16 -13.32 8.40
CA VAL A 134 -7.05 -12.54 7.52
C VAL A 134 -7.95 -13.45 6.69
N GLU A 135 -9.22 -13.07 6.52
CA GLU A 135 -10.19 -13.83 5.73
C GLU A 135 -10.47 -13.15 4.39
N LEU A 136 -9.86 -13.61 3.29
CA LEU A 136 -9.87 -12.87 2.02
C LEU A 136 -10.94 -13.30 1.01
N GLY A 137 -11.82 -14.25 1.35
CA GLY A 137 -12.87 -14.72 0.44
C GLY A 137 -12.40 -14.95 -1.01
N SER A 138 -13.21 -14.55 -1.99
CA SER A 138 -12.94 -14.70 -3.43
C SER A 138 -12.55 -13.40 -4.15
N THR A 139 -12.60 -12.25 -3.47
CA THR A 139 -12.26 -10.94 -4.06
C THR A 139 -10.83 -10.54 -3.71
N PHE A 140 -10.31 -9.46 -4.31
CA PHE A 140 -9.04 -8.85 -3.93
C PHE A 140 -9.25 -7.78 -2.87
N HIS A 141 -8.20 -7.46 -2.13
CA HIS A 141 -8.23 -6.63 -0.94
C HIS A 141 -7.11 -5.60 -0.90
N THR A 142 -7.40 -4.50 -0.23
CA THR A 142 -6.41 -3.54 0.27
C THR A 142 -6.32 -3.64 1.78
N VAL A 143 -5.19 -3.22 2.33
CA VAL A 143 -4.99 -3.06 3.77
C VAL A 143 -4.59 -1.63 4.07
N ALA A 144 -5.43 -0.93 4.85
CA ALA A 144 -5.10 0.37 5.42
C ALA A 144 -4.40 0.16 6.77
N LEU A 145 -3.23 0.76 6.93
CA LEU A 145 -2.39 0.59 8.10
C LEU A 145 -2.13 1.96 8.72
N THR A 146 -2.25 2.02 10.05
CA THR A 146 -1.77 3.14 10.85
C THR A 146 -0.86 2.61 11.95
N TYR A 147 0.21 3.33 12.23
CA TYR A 147 1.15 3.02 13.29
C TYR A 147 1.64 4.29 13.95
N ALA A 148 1.59 4.27 15.28
CA ALA A 148 2.10 5.31 16.15
C ALA A 148 3.15 4.71 17.09
N GLY A 149 4.41 5.06 16.85
CA GLY A 149 5.55 4.56 17.62
C GLY A 149 6.85 5.23 17.22
N THR A 150 7.94 4.84 17.87
CA THR A 150 9.26 5.48 17.72
C THR A 150 10.28 4.59 17.04
N GLY A 151 9.93 3.33 16.81
CA GLY A 151 10.80 2.30 16.29
C GLY A 151 10.41 1.86 14.87
N PRO A 152 11.09 0.82 14.36
CA PRO A 152 10.77 0.29 13.06
C PRO A 152 9.37 -0.36 13.07
N PHE A 153 8.59 -0.03 12.05
CA PHE A 153 7.32 -0.67 11.73
C PHE A 153 7.47 -1.47 10.46
N VAL A 154 7.41 -2.79 10.61
CA VAL A 154 7.54 -3.73 9.50
C VAL A 154 6.29 -4.59 9.42
N VAL A 155 5.63 -4.56 8.28
CA VAL A 155 4.42 -5.34 8.01
C VAL A 155 4.69 -6.26 6.83
N ARG A 156 4.43 -7.55 7.01
CA ARG A 156 4.64 -8.60 6.03
C ARG A 156 3.39 -9.43 5.87
N THR A 157 3.17 -9.95 4.68
CA THR A 157 2.20 -11.03 4.49
C THR A 157 2.90 -12.38 4.63
N VAL A 158 2.21 -13.35 5.22
CA VAL A 158 2.74 -14.69 5.48
C VAL A 158 1.72 -15.78 5.13
N LYS A 159 2.23 -16.97 4.81
CA LYS A 159 1.43 -18.19 4.69
C LYS A 159 1.08 -18.77 6.06
N ALA A 160 0.20 -19.77 6.08
CA ALA A 160 -0.20 -20.51 7.28
C ALA A 160 0.98 -21.20 8.00
N ASP A 161 2.03 -21.56 7.28
CA ASP A 161 3.28 -22.12 7.82
C ASP A 161 4.25 -21.06 8.39
N GLY A 162 3.87 -19.77 8.32
CA GLY A 162 4.67 -18.64 8.79
C GLY A 162 5.73 -18.14 7.80
N GLN A 163 5.86 -18.75 6.61
CA GLN A 163 6.80 -18.26 5.61
C GLN A 163 6.32 -16.92 5.02
N GLU A 164 7.25 -15.95 4.94
CA GLU A 164 7.02 -14.65 4.33
C GLU A 164 6.72 -14.76 2.84
N ILE A 165 5.72 -13.99 2.38
CA ILE A 165 5.36 -13.83 0.97
C ILE A 165 5.93 -12.50 0.46
N GLN A 166 5.58 -11.39 1.11
CA GLN A 166 6.08 -10.06 0.75
C GLN A 166 6.12 -9.13 1.96
N THR A 167 7.02 -8.15 1.91
CA THR A 167 7.00 -6.99 2.81
C THR A 167 6.06 -5.93 2.23
N LEU A 168 5.04 -5.56 3.00
CA LEU A 168 4.08 -4.49 2.65
C LEU A 168 4.57 -3.11 3.08
N VAL A 169 5.15 -3.02 4.28
CA VAL A 169 5.59 -1.76 4.88
C VAL A 169 6.92 -1.98 5.58
N SER A 170 7.84 -1.02 5.41
CA SER A 170 9.07 -0.91 6.19
C SER A 170 9.30 0.57 6.46
N ALA A 171 8.83 1.04 7.62
CA ALA A 171 8.92 2.42 8.06
C ALA A 171 9.80 2.52 9.31
N ALA A 172 10.53 3.63 9.46
CA ALA A 172 11.37 3.89 10.63
C ALA A 172 10.65 4.64 11.75
N GLU A 173 9.51 5.25 11.43
CA GLU A 173 8.70 6.09 12.32
C GLU A 173 7.20 5.82 12.04
N ASN A 174 6.33 6.71 12.50
CA ASN A 174 4.89 6.68 12.26
C ASN A 174 4.56 6.39 10.78
N TYR A 175 3.49 5.63 10.58
CA TYR A 175 3.02 5.24 9.25
C TYR A 175 1.51 5.41 9.12
N GLU A 176 1.09 5.91 7.97
CA GLU A 176 -0.29 5.90 7.51
C GLU A 176 -0.30 5.67 5.99
N GLY A 177 -1.07 4.68 5.54
CA GLY A 177 -1.16 4.39 4.11
C GLY A 177 -1.98 3.13 3.80
N VAL A 178 -2.31 2.97 2.53
CA VAL A 178 -3.06 1.84 1.98
C VAL A 178 -2.17 1.04 1.03
N ARG A 179 -2.17 -0.29 1.19
CA ARG A 179 -1.39 -1.22 0.36
C ARG A 179 -2.28 -2.29 -0.25
N PRO A 180 -1.96 -2.82 -1.44
CA PRO A 180 -2.58 -4.04 -1.93
C PRO A 180 -2.19 -5.20 -1.00
N LEU A 181 -3.15 -6.03 -0.61
CA LEU A 181 -2.91 -7.15 0.30
C LEU A 181 -2.62 -8.46 -0.45
N ASP A 182 -3.36 -8.71 -1.53
CA ASP A 182 -3.44 -10.03 -2.18
C ASP A 182 -3.45 -9.95 -3.72
N LEU A 183 -2.83 -8.90 -4.29
CA LEU A 183 -2.66 -8.75 -5.74
C LEU A 183 -1.50 -9.57 -6.34
N GLY A 184 -0.68 -10.20 -5.49
CA GLY A 184 0.43 -11.06 -5.93
C GLY A 184 -0.02 -12.47 -6.32
N GLU A 185 0.92 -13.30 -6.76
CA GLU A 185 0.67 -14.69 -7.15
C GLU A 185 0.20 -15.58 -5.98
N ILE A 186 0.68 -15.28 -4.78
CA ILE A 186 0.40 -16.04 -3.56
C ILE A 186 -0.52 -15.21 -2.67
N ARG A 187 -1.69 -15.76 -2.34
CA ARG A 187 -2.60 -15.16 -1.36
C ARG A 187 -2.12 -15.44 0.06
N PRO A 188 -2.12 -14.43 0.94
CA PRO A 188 -1.66 -14.63 2.31
C PRO A 188 -2.75 -15.18 3.23
N ASP A 189 -2.32 -15.94 4.24
CA ASP A 189 -3.19 -16.45 5.31
C ASP A 189 -3.20 -15.51 6.52
N ALA A 190 -2.12 -14.74 6.70
CA ALA A 190 -1.99 -13.78 7.79
C ALA A 190 -1.08 -12.59 7.44
N VAL A 191 -1.16 -11.57 8.27
CA VAL A 191 -0.26 -10.40 8.27
C VAL A 191 0.60 -10.45 9.54
N SER A 192 1.91 -10.49 9.38
CA SER A 192 2.89 -10.39 10.46
C SER A 192 3.30 -8.93 10.64
N ILE A 193 3.15 -8.42 11.87
CA ILE A 193 3.42 -7.05 12.26
C ILE A 193 4.55 -7.07 13.28
N GLN A 194 5.57 -6.27 13.02
CA GLN A 194 6.63 -5.94 13.97
C GLN A 194 6.54 -4.44 14.26
N ALA A 195 6.29 -4.11 15.52
CA ALA A 195 6.10 -2.74 16.00
C ALA A 195 6.59 -2.63 17.45
N ASP A 196 6.91 -1.41 17.90
CA ASP A 196 7.12 -1.07 19.32
C ASP A 196 5.92 -0.32 19.94
N GLY A 197 5.00 0.15 19.09
CA GLY A 197 3.89 1.04 19.43
C GLY A 197 2.53 0.50 18.99
N GLY A 198 1.52 1.36 19.07
CA GLY A 198 0.15 1.02 18.72
C GLY A 198 -0.04 1.02 17.21
N TRP A 199 -0.81 0.07 16.71
CA TRP A 199 -1.16 -0.03 15.30
C TRP A 199 -2.63 -0.39 15.10
N ARG A 200 -3.15 -0.01 13.94
CA ARG A 200 -4.46 -0.41 13.46
C ARG A 200 -4.38 -0.83 12.00
N MET A 201 -5.05 -1.93 11.69
CA MET A 201 -5.11 -2.53 10.36
C MET A 201 -6.57 -2.69 9.95
N VAL A 202 -6.92 -2.21 8.76
CA VAL A 202 -8.26 -2.38 8.17
C VAL A 202 -8.12 -3.05 6.82
N VAL A 203 -8.60 -4.29 6.71
CA VAL A 203 -8.67 -5.02 5.45
C VAL A 203 -10.00 -4.71 4.79
N ARG A 204 -9.97 -4.26 3.53
CA ARG A 204 -11.14 -3.89 2.75
C ARG A 204 -11.14 -4.55 1.39
N PRO A 205 -12.31 -4.79 0.77
CA PRO A 205 -12.37 -5.17 -0.63
C PRO A 205 -11.69 -4.12 -1.50
N LEU A 206 -10.89 -4.56 -2.48
CA LEU A 206 -10.20 -3.69 -3.43
C LEU A 206 -11.17 -2.76 -4.17
N ALA A 207 -12.41 -3.21 -4.39
CA ALA A 207 -13.48 -2.40 -5.00
C ALA A 207 -13.85 -1.14 -4.20
N SER A 208 -13.44 -1.03 -2.94
CA SER A 208 -13.62 0.16 -2.10
C SER A 208 -12.48 1.18 -2.21
N ALA A 209 -11.40 0.85 -2.91
CA ALA A 209 -10.27 1.76 -3.09
C ALA A 209 -10.66 2.98 -3.95
N GLN A 210 -9.88 4.05 -3.83
CA GLN A 210 -10.18 5.32 -4.50
C GLN A 210 -10.24 5.11 -6.02
N THR A 211 -11.34 5.53 -6.65
CA THR A 211 -11.50 5.39 -8.10
C THR A 211 -10.95 6.60 -8.83
N PHE A 212 -10.02 6.36 -9.77
CA PHE A 212 -9.50 7.39 -10.66
C PHE A 212 -10.51 7.73 -11.75
N SER A 213 -11.00 8.96 -11.75
CA SER A 213 -11.99 9.48 -12.72
C SER A 213 -11.43 10.61 -13.59
N GLY A 214 -10.11 10.75 -13.65
CA GLY A 214 -9.40 11.80 -14.38
C GLY A 214 -8.47 12.63 -13.48
N THR A 215 -8.74 12.70 -12.19
CA THR A 215 -7.81 13.27 -11.20
C THR A 215 -7.95 12.52 -9.87
N ALA A 216 -6.85 12.38 -9.15
CA ALA A 216 -6.74 11.79 -7.83
C ALA A 216 -5.64 12.53 -7.06
N SER A 217 -5.77 12.57 -5.73
CA SER A 217 -4.76 13.15 -4.85
C SER A 217 -4.75 12.38 -3.54
N GLY A 218 -3.62 12.39 -2.85
CA GLY A 218 -3.49 11.73 -1.56
C GLY A 218 -2.23 12.12 -0.79
N VAL A 219 -2.09 11.52 0.39
CA VAL A 219 -0.91 11.63 1.25
C VAL A 219 -0.49 10.21 1.62
N GLY A 220 0.80 9.93 1.51
CA GLY A 220 1.32 8.60 1.78
C GLY A 220 0.97 7.59 0.69
N ALA A 221 1.12 6.31 1.02
CA ALA A 221 0.85 5.21 0.10
C ALA A 221 -0.66 5.04 -0.11
N ASP A 222 -1.05 4.74 -1.35
CA ASP A 222 -2.45 4.54 -1.72
C ASP A 222 -2.62 3.60 -2.92
N VAL A 223 -3.86 3.17 -3.15
CA VAL A 223 -4.25 2.29 -4.25
C VAL A 223 -5.40 2.92 -5.01
N LEU A 224 -5.20 3.16 -6.30
CA LEU A 224 -6.21 3.71 -7.20
C LEU A 224 -6.81 2.62 -8.07
N LEU A 225 -8.14 2.53 -8.11
CA LEU A 225 -8.86 1.77 -9.13
C LEU A 225 -8.90 2.55 -10.43
N ILE A 226 -8.51 1.89 -11.52
CA ILE A 226 -8.62 2.42 -12.87
C ILE A 226 -9.84 1.76 -13.53
N PRO A 227 -10.95 2.49 -13.76
CA PRO A 227 -12.08 1.95 -14.49
C PRO A 227 -11.64 1.44 -15.86
N ARG A 228 -12.23 0.33 -16.32
CA ARG A 228 -11.95 -0.31 -17.62
C ARG A 228 -12.49 0.50 -18.81
N THR A 229 -12.26 1.81 -18.82
CA THR A 229 -12.69 2.74 -19.87
C THR A 229 -11.57 3.06 -20.84
N ALA A 230 -10.31 2.72 -20.52
CA ALA A 230 -9.17 2.98 -21.38
C ALA A 230 -8.95 1.82 -22.36
N ALA A 231 -9.55 1.91 -23.55
CA ALA A 231 -9.26 0.99 -24.67
C ALA A 231 -7.81 1.16 -25.18
N GLU A 232 -7.13 2.23 -24.78
CA GLU A 232 -5.81 2.65 -25.21
C GLU A 232 -4.98 3.11 -24.01
N SER A 233 -3.66 3.20 -24.17
CA SER A 233 -2.79 3.81 -23.16
C SER A 233 -3.12 5.29 -23.02
N VAL A 234 -3.07 5.81 -21.78
CA VAL A 234 -3.48 7.19 -21.48
C VAL A 234 -2.27 7.96 -20.93
N LYS A 235 -2.05 9.19 -21.41
CA LYS A 235 -1.05 10.08 -20.84
C LYS A 235 -1.54 10.60 -19.49
N VAL A 236 -0.70 10.50 -18.48
CA VAL A 236 -1.01 10.92 -17.11
C VAL A 236 0.13 11.78 -16.56
N ALA A 237 -0.23 12.78 -15.76
CA ALA A 237 0.71 13.58 -15.00
C ALA A 237 0.72 13.13 -13.53
N PHE A 238 1.89 13.24 -12.91
CA PHE A 238 2.09 12.98 -11.50
C PHE A 238 2.93 14.09 -10.87
N ASP A 239 2.42 14.63 -9.77
CA ASP A 239 3.15 15.54 -8.88
C ASP A 239 3.32 14.88 -7.53
N HIS A 240 4.51 15.02 -6.96
CA HIS A 240 4.86 14.53 -5.63
C HIS A 240 5.64 15.58 -4.87
N ARG A 241 5.29 15.74 -3.59
CA ARG A 241 5.95 16.61 -2.62
C ARG A 241 6.33 15.79 -1.41
N GLY A 242 7.63 15.58 -1.23
CA GLY A 242 8.17 14.72 -0.17
C GLY A 242 9.67 14.51 -0.32
N THR A 243 10.34 14.07 0.73
CA THR A 243 11.80 13.88 0.73
C THR A 243 12.22 12.42 0.56
N GLY A 244 11.27 11.48 0.64
CA GLY A 244 11.53 10.04 0.59
C GLY A 244 11.61 9.49 -0.83
N LYS A 245 12.00 8.22 -0.91
CA LYS A 245 11.80 7.42 -2.13
C LYS A 245 10.32 7.18 -2.33
N PHE A 246 9.90 7.17 -3.59
CA PHE A 246 8.55 6.81 -3.96
C PHE A 246 8.51 6.00 -5.24
N THR A 247 7.46 5.19 -5.37
CA THR A 247 7.18 4.45 -6.61
C THR A 247 5.72 4.60 -7.00
N VAL A 248 5.47 4.56 -8.32
CA VAL A 248 4.14 4.47 -8.90
C VAL A 248 4.15 3.28 -9.86
N GLN A 249 3.27 2.33 -9.63
CA GLN A 249 3.19 1.08 -10.39
C GLN A 249 1.79 0.92 -11.00
N ALA A 250 1.73 0.55 -12.27
CA ALA A 250 0.51 0.09 -12.92
C ALA A 250 0.44 -1.44 -12.79
N ILE A 251 -0.71 -1.94 -12.36
CA ILE A 251 -1.02 -3.37 -12.25
C ILE A 251 -2.26 -3.65 -13.10
N GLY A 252 -2.18 -4.69 -13.94
CA GLY A 252 -3.22 -5.03 -14.90
C GLY A 252 -2.85 -6.27 -15.70
N SER A 253 -3.23 -6.29 -16.99
CA SER A 253 -2.77 -7.33 -17.92
C SER A 253 -1.25 -7.33 -18.07
N ASP A 254 -0.66 -6.14 -18.12
CA ASP A 254 0.78 -5.91 -18.11
C ASP A 254 1.10 -5.01 -16.93
N SER A 255 1.89 -5.50 -15.98
CA SER A 255 2.32 -4.70 -14.84
C SER A 255 3.60 -3.93 -15.18
N ALA A 256 3.68 -2.67 -14.79
CA ALA A 256 4.80 -1.79 -15.11
C ALA A 256 5.12 -0.83 -13.97
N THR A 257 6.41 -0.57 -13.73
CA THR A 257 6.82 0.58 -12.92
C THR A 257 6.75 1.83 -13.78
N LEU A 258 5.89 2.78 -13.40
CA LEU A 258 5.71 4.04 -14.11
C LEU A 258 6.74 5.07 -13.65
N ILE A 259 6.97 5.15 -12.34
CA ILE A 259 7.88 6.12 -11.71
C ILE A 259 8.58 5.42 -10.54
N ASN A 260 9.89 5.64 -10.40
CA ASN A 260 10.69 5.23 -9.25
C ASN A 260 11.77 6.30 -9.03
N GLN A 261 11.55 7.15 -8.04
CA GLN A 261 12.33 8.36 -7.82
C GLN A 261 12.46 8.64 -6.31
N GLU A 262 13.18 9.71 -5.98
CA GLU A 262 13.36 10.21 -4.62
C GLU A 262 13.17 11.73 -4.62
N GLY A 263 12.50 12.26 -3.59
CA GLY A 263 12.26 13.69 -3.45
C GLY A 263 11.01 14.20 -4.19
N ASP A 264 10.96 15.52 -4.37
CA ASP A 264 9.92 16.19 -5.15
C ASP A 264 9.97 15.76 -6.63
N PHE A 265 8.80 15.65 -7.24
CA PHE A 265 8.68 15.29 -8.65
C PHE A 265 7.47 15.98 -9.30
N THR A 266 7.64 16.36 -10.56
CA THR A 266 6.56 16.79 -11.47
C THR A 266 6.90 16.23 -12.84
N GLY A 267 6.00 15.45 -13.43
CA GLY A 267 6.24 14.88 -14.75
C GLY A 267 5.05 14.09 -15.30
N GLU A 268 5.24 13.59 -16.51
CA GLU A 268 4.23 12.82 -17.24
C GLU A 268 4.74 11.41 -17.54
N THR A 269 3.83 10.46 -17.67
CA THR A 269 4.11 9.09 -18.12
C THR A 269 2.91 8.51 -18.85
N MET A 270 3.08 7.34 -19.45
CA MET A 270 1.99 6.60 -20.10
C MET A 270 1.46 5.55 -19.14
N LEU A 271 0.17 5.65 -18.81
CA LEU A 271 -0.58 4.59 -18.15
C LEU A 271 -0.88 3.50 -19.18
N PRO A 272 -0.33 2.28 -19.05
CA PRO A 272 -0.52 1.22 -20.03
C PRO A 272 -2.00 0.83 -20.16
N ARG A 273 -2.40 0.48 -21.38
CA ARG A 273 -3.69 -0.18 -21.62
C ARG A 273 -3.82 -1.42 -20.73
N GLY A 274 -5.02 -1.62 -20.19
CA GLY A 274 -5.30 -2.80 -19.37
C GLY A 274 -4.87 -2.68 -17.91
N THR A 275 -4.33 -1.52 -17.50
CA THR A 275 -4.17 -1.19 -16.07
C THR A 275 -5.53 -1.22 -15.38
N VAL A 276 -5.60 -1.92 -14.25
CA VAL A 276 -6.79 -2.01 -13.38
C VAL A 276 -6.54 -1.30 -12.06
N VAL A 277 -5.28 -1.27 -11.62
CA VAL A 277 -4.88 -0.65 -10.36
C VAL A 277 -3.61 0.17 -10.58
N VAL A 278 -3.54 1.35 -9.97
CA VAL A 278 -2.28 2.06 -9.76
C VAL A 278 -1.92 2.00 -8.28
N VAL A 279 -0.72 1.54 -7.95
CA VAL A 279 -0.19 1.49 -6.59
C VAL A 279 0.81 2.62 -6.44
N ILE A 280 0.56 3.49 -5.47
CA ILE A 280 1.41 4.61 -5.11
C ILE A 280 2.06 4.27 -3.78
N ASP A 281 3.38 4.23 -3.74
CA ASP A 281 4.16 3.98 -2.53
C ASP A 281 4.99 5.23 -2.23
N THR A 282 4.57 6.00 -1.22
CA THR A 282 5.27 7.22 -0.80
C THR A 282 4.95 7.56 0.66
N ASN A 283 5.70 8.49 1.24
CA ASN A 283 5.37 9.20 2.48
C ASN A 283 4.98 10.67 2.26
N GLY A 284 4.96 11.14 1.00
CA GLY A 284 4.67 12.52 0.63
C GLY A 284 3.22 12.76 0.17
N VAL A 285 2.93 14.02 -0.17
CA VAL A 285 1.67 14.43 -0.80
C VAL A 285 1.80 14.27 -2.31
N TRP A 286 0.73 13.85 -2.99
CA TRP A 286 0.77 13.65 -4.44
C TRP A 286 -0.55 13.97 -5.14
N THR A 287 -0.45 14.23 -6.44
CA THR A 287 -1.58 14.28 -7.38
C THR A 287 -1.28 13.43 -8.60
N PHE A 288 -2.32 12.78 -9.12
CA PHE A 288 -2.29 11.97 -10.34
C PHE A 288 -3.46 12.40 -11.23
N SER A 289 -3.17 12.88 -12.43
CA SER A 289 -4.18 13.42 -13.35
C SER A 289 -4.04 12.86 -14.75
N ARG A 290 -5.17 12.82 -15.47
CA ARG A 290 -5.22 12.55 -16.89
C ARG A 290 -4.99 13.86 -17.63
N GLU A 291 -4.16 13.78 -18.67
CA GLU A 291 -3.93 14.85 -19.64
C GLU A 291 -4.86 14.72 -20.87
#